data_AF-A0A392ML41-F1
#
_entry.id   AF-A0A392ML41-F1
#
_cell.length_a   1.000
_cell.length_b   1.000
_cell.length_c   1.000
_cell.angle_alpha   90.00
_cell.angle_beta   90.00
_cell.angle_gamma   90.00
#
_symmetry.space_group_name_H-M   'P 1'
#
loop_
_entity.id
_entity.type
_entity.pdbx_description
1 polymer ?
#
loop_
_entity_poly.entity_id
_entity_poly.type
_entity_poly.pdbx_seq_one_letter_code
_entity_poly.pdbx_strand_id
1 'polypeptide(L)'
;MFDRRKLNSRGVGSPVYKFEGHDAPVLCVQWCPNKSSVFGSGAEDGIINIWDHDKVGRILGSTDPTVPATSPGLFFRHAGHSVSDDCASTGGGGTLQ
;
A
#
# COMPACT_ATOMS: atom_id res chain seq x y z
N MET A 1 -6.11 -6.82 -1.07
CA MET A 1 -5.07 -7.54 -1.84
C MET A 1 -5.55 -8.96 -2.11
N PHE A 2 -5.34 -9.48 -3.32
CA PHE A 2 -5.71 -10.84 -3.73
C PHE A 2 -4.46 -11.60 -4.20
N ASP A 3 -4.37 -12.88 -3.87
CA ASP A 3 -3.34 -13.77 -4.40
C ASP A 3 -3.90 -14.51 -5.61
N ARG A 4 -3.27 -14.34 -6.78
CA ARG A 4 -3.70 -15.00 -8.02
C ARG A 4 -3.74 -16.53 -7.90
N ARG A 5 -2.89 -17.12 -7.05
CA ARG A 5 -2.86 -18.57 -6.78
C ARG A 5 -4.04 -19.05 -5.95
N LYS A 6 -4.77 -18.14 -5.31
CA LYS A 6 -5.93 -18.41 -4.44
C LYS A 6 -7.26 -18.00 -5.08
N LEU A 7 -7.26 -17.62 -6.36
CA LEU A 7 -8.48 -17.39 -7.11
C LEU A 7 -9.03 -18.73 -7.59
N ASN A 8 -10.36 -18.87 -7.57
CA ASN A 8 -11.01 -20.04 -8.18
C ASN A 8 -10.95 -19.96 -9.72
N SER A 9 -11.41 -21.01 -10.40
CA SER A 9 -11.42 -21.10 -11.87
C SER A 9 -12.21 -19.99 -12.58
N ARG A 10 -13.04 -19.23 -11.85
CA ARG A 10 -13.79 -18.07 -12.36
C ARG A 10 -13.08 -16.73 -12.07
N GLY A 11 -11.85 -16.77 -11.57
CA GLY A 11 -11.08 -15.58 -11.17
C GLY A 11 -11.59 -14.91 -9.89
N VAL A 12 -12.51 -15.56 -9.16
CA VAL A 12 -13.10 -15.02 -7.94
C VAL A 12 -12.35 -15.61 -6.74
N GLY A 13 -11.94 -14.77 -5.79
CA GLY A 13 -11.30 -15.21 -4.55
C GLY A 13 -11.60 -14.26 -3.41
N SER A 14 -11.24 -14.66 -2.19
CA SER A 14 -11.28 -13.78 -1.03
C SER A 14 -10.02 -12.92 -0.96
N PRO A 15 -10.11 -11.68 -0.45
CA PRO A 15 -8.93 -10.87 -0.24
C PRO A 15 -8.05 -11.52 0.84
N VAL A 16 -6.75 -11.67 0.55
CA VAL A 16 -5.76 -12.16 1.52
C VAL A 16 -5.47 -11.12 2.59
N TYR A 17 -5.44 -9.83 2.22
CA TYR A 17 -5.23 -8.72 3.15
C TYR A 17 -6.15 -7.54 2.81
N LYS A 18 -6.59 -6.84 3.85
CA LYS A 18 -7.27 -5.54 3.78
C LYS A 18 -6.39 -4.52 4.49
N PHE A 19 -6.19 -3.37 3.85
CA PHE A 19 -5.36 -2.28 4.36
C PHE A 19 -6.28 -1.09 4.63
N GLU A 20 -6.39 -0.72 5.90
CA GLU A 20 -7.29 0.32 6.40
C GLU A 20 -6.42 1.37 7.12
N GLY A 21 -6.50 2.63 6.68
CA GLY A 21 -5.64 3.69 7.20
C GLY A 21 -5.69 5.02 6.44
N HIS A 22 -6.55 5.14 5.43
CA HIS A 22 -6.90 6.40 4.78
C HIS A 22 -8.31 6.79 5.20
N ASP A 23 -8.51 8.07 5.47
CA ASP A 23 -9.83 8.63 5.86
C ASP A 23 -10.58 9.23 4.67
N ALA A 24 -9.97 9.17 3.47
CA ALA A 24 -10.52 9.66 2.21
C ALA A 24 -10.22 8.66 1.06
N PRO A 25 -10.82 8.84 -0.14
CA PRO A 25 -10.60 7.96 -1.27
C PRO A 25 -9.12 7.82 -1.65
N VAL A 26 -8.66 6.58 -1.81
CA VAL A 26 -7.32 6.27 -2.31
C VAL A 26 -7.25 6.59 -3.81
N LEU A 27 -6.31 7.45 -4.19
CA LEU A 27 -6.15 7.95 -5.55
C LEU A 27 -5.10 7.16 -6.33
N CYS A 28 -4.06 6.68 -5.65
CA CYS A 28 -2.97 5.94 -6.30
C CYS A 28 -2.42 4.82 -5.40
N VAL A 29 -1.91 3.78 -6.05
CA VAL A 29 -1.19 2.67 -5.41
C VAL A 29 -0.01 2.29 -6.30
N GLN A 30 1.18 2.18 -5.71
CA GLN A 30 2.40 1.82 -6.43
C GLN A 30 3.25 0.83 -5.65
N TRP A 31 3.70 -0.23 -6.32
CA TRP A 31 4.62 -1.20 -5.74
C TRP A 31 6.05 -0.67 -5.72
N CYS A 32 6.80 -1.00 -4.67
CA CYS A 32 8.22 -0.73 -4.63
C CYS A 32 8.94 -1.64 -5.66
N PRO A 33 9.73 -1.09 -6.58
CA PRO A 33 10.44 -1.88 -7.58
C PRO A 33 11.54 -2.77 -6.97
N ASN A 34 12.10 -2.34 -5.82
CA ASN A 34 13.24 -3.02 -5.19
C ASN A 34 12.78 -4.04 -4.13
N LYS A 35 11.55 -3.94 -3.64
CA LYS A 35 11.02 -4.81 -2.59
C LYS A 35 9.57 -5.17 -2.87
N SER A 36 9.35 -6.40 -3.34
CA SER A 36 8.04 -6.91 -3.74
C SER A 36 7.01 -6.96 -2.61
N SER A 37 7.44 -6.95 -1.35
CA SER A 37 6.52 -6.90 -0.22
C SER A 37 5.99 -5.51 0.13
N VAL A 38 6.64 -4.46 -0.37
CA VAL A 38 6.32 -3.08 -0.03
C VAL A 38 5.56 -2.39 -1.16
N PHE A 39 4.54 -1.64 -0.79
CA PHE A 39 3.82 -0.75 -1.71
C PHE A 39 3.38 0.52 -0.98
N GLY A 40 3.22 1.61 -1.73
CA GLY A 40 2.67 2.87 -1.24
C GLY A 40 1.25 3.08 -1.73
N SER A 41 0.42 3.75 -0.92
CA SER A 41 -0.86 4.31 -1.33
C SER A 41 -0.95 5.78 -0.96
N GLY A 42 -1.52 6.59 -1.85
CA GLY A 42 -1.83 8.00 -1.61
C GLY A 42 -3.33 8.23 -1.73
N ALA A 43 -3.89 9.07 -0.87
CA ALA A 43 -5.30 9.40 -0.86
C ALA A 43 -5.55 10.91 -0.81
N GLU A 44 -6.82 11.30 -0.99
CA GLU A 44 -7.26 12.70 -0.95
C GLU A 44 -7.15 13.33 0.47
N ASP A 45 -6.87 12.52 1.49
CA ASP A 45 -6.56 12.97 2.86
C ASP A 45 -5.18 13.66 2.97
N GLY A 46 -4.41 13.72 1.87
CA GLY A 46 -3.07 14.29 1.82
C GLY A 46 -2.01 13.42 2.51
N ILE A 47 -2.35 12.14 2.75
CA ILE A 47 -1.51 11.16 3.40
C ILE A 47 -0.96 10.17 2.38
N ILE A 48 0.32 9.83 2.56
CA ILE A 48 0.92 8.65 1.93
C ILE A 48 1.16 7.59 3.00
N ASN A 49 0.64 6.40 2.76
CA ASN A 49 0.86 5.22 3.58
C ASN A 49 1.79 4.24 2.84
N ILE A 50 2.84 3.80 3.51
CA ILE A 50 3.75 2.75 3.03
C ILE A 50 3.43 1.46 3.77
N TRP A 51 3.06 0.44 3.02
CA TRP A 51 2.63 -0.85 3.51
C TRP A 51 3.68 -1.91 3.22
N ASP A 52 3.88 -2.85 4.14
CA ASP A 52 4.69 -4.06 3.97
C ASP A 52 3.81 -5.29 4.25
N HIS A 53 3.42 -6.01 3.19
CA HIS A 53 2.51 -7.13 3.33
C HIS A 53 3.14 -8.40 3.93
N ASP A 54 4.47 -8.49 4.00
CA ASP A 54 5.15 -9.54 4.79
C ASP A 54 5.02 -9.30 6.30
N LYS A 55 4.62 -8.08 6.70
CA LYS A 55 4.37 -7.71 8.10
C LYS A 55 2.89 -7.79 8.44
N VAL A 56 2.00 -7.84 7.46
CA VAL A 56 0.56 -8.05 7.69
C VAL A 56 0.37 -9.47 8.21
N GLY A 57 -0.21 -9.62 9.40
CA GLY A 57 -0.36 -10.92 10.07
C GLY A 57 0.82 -11.33 10.96
N ARG A 58 1.98 -10.64 10.87
CA ARG A 58 2.94 -10.59 11.98
C ARG A 58 2.45 -9.54 12.98
N ILE A 59 1.31 -9.81 13.62
CA ILE A 59 1.09 -9.27 14.95
C ILE A 59 2.16 -9.97 15.80
N LEU A 60 3.37 -9.38 15.83
CA LEU A 60 4.27 -9.65 16.94
C LEU A 60 3.44 -9.27 18.16
N GLY A 61 3.14 -10.25 19.00
CA GLY A 61 2.31 -10.06 20.18
C GLY A 61 2.85 -8.92 21.03
N SER A 62 2.36 -7.70 20.78
CA SER A 62 2.36 -6.66 21.78
C SER A 62 1.29 -7.08 22.77
N THR A 63 1.69 -7.85 23.76
CA THR A 63 0.94 -8.12 24.99
C THR A 63 0.77 -6.86 25.85
N ASP A 64 0.89 -5.68 25.25
CA ASP A 64 0.77 -4.39 25.90
C ASP A 64 -0.55 -3.75 25.46
N PRO A 65 -1.55 -3.66 26.35
CA PRO A 65 -2.85 -3.06 26.04
C PRO A 65 -2.78 -1.54 25.79
N THR A 66 -1.61 -0.92 25.94
CA THR A 66 -1.41 0.54 25.83
C THR A 66 -1.07 0.99 24.41
N VAL A 67 -0.66 0.08 23.52
CA VAL A 67 -0.32 0.45 22.14
C VAL A 67 -1.58 0.37 21.28
N PRO A 68 -2.12 1.51 20.78
CA PRO A 68 -3.26 1.46 19.88
C PRO A 68 -2.88 0.63 18.67
N ALA A 69 -3.77 -0.28 18.27
CA ALA A 69 -3.54 -1.24 17.19
C ALA A 69 -3.12 -0.51 15.91
N THR A 70 -1.82 -0.33 15.72
CA THR A 70 -1.28 0.26 14.50
C THR A 70 -1.73 -0.64 13.36
N SER A 71 -2.40 -0.06 12.37
CA SER A 71 -2.98 -0.76 11.22
C SER A 71 -2.00 -1.82 10.68
N PRO A 72 -2.36 -3.12 10.67
CA PRO A 72 -1.43 -4.19 10.35
C PRO A 72 -0.71 -3.95 9.03
N GLY A 73 0.62 -3.95 9.07
CA GLY A 73 1.48 -3.76 7.88
C GLY A 73 1.79 -2.32 7.50
N LEU A 74 1.28 -1.30 8.22
CA LEU A 74 1.70 0.08 8.01
C LEU A 74 3.13 0.26 8.54
N PHE A 75 4.05 0.58 7.63
CA PHE A 75 5.46 0.78 7.95
C PHE A 75 5.79 2.26 8.18
N PHE A 76 5.21 3.15 7.37
CA PHE A 76 5.39 4.60 7.49
C PHE A 76 4.16 5.36 6.99
N ARG A 77 3.87 6.49 7.62
CA ARG A 77 2.83 7.45 7.24
C ARG A 77 3.43 8.84 7.13
N HIS A 78 3.28 9.49 5.99
CA HIS A 78 3.74 10.87 5.77
C HIS A 78 2.56 11.76 5.38
N ALA A 79 2.48 12.95 5.97
CA ALA A 79 1.42 13.94 5.73
C ALA A 79 2.01 15.17 5.03
N GLY A 80 1.24 15.78 4.13
CA GLY A 80 1.66 17.01 3.43
C GLY A 80 1.81 16.88 1.93
N HIS A 81 1.40 15.75 1.33
CA HIS A 81 1.27 15.65 -0.13
C HIS A 81 -0.07 16.27 -0.55
N SER A 82 -0.07 17.56 -0.85
CA SER A 82 -1.12 18.15 -1.68
C SER A 82 -0.98 17.57 -3.08
N VAL A 83 -1.99 16.82 -3.54
CA VAL A 83 -2.13 16.46 -4.94
C VAL A 83 -2.16 17.76 -5.75
N SER A 84 -1.05 18.09 -6.41
CA SER A 84 -1.05 19.05 -7.50
C SER A 84 -0.13 18.67 -8.65
N ASP A 85 1.01 18.01 -8.43
CA ASP A 85 1.95 17.74 -9.54
C ASP A 85 2.71 16.43 -9.20
N ASP A 86 2.40 15.26 -9.74
CA ASP A 86 3.18 14.65 -10.85
C ASP A 86 2.69 13.20 -11.13
N CYS A 87 1.38 12.98 -11.32
CA CYS A 87 0.87 11.67 -11.76
C CYS A 87 0.64 11.57 -13.27
N ALA A 88 1.27 12.44 -14.07
CA ALA A 88 1.15 12.42 -15.52
C ALA A 88 2.48 12.03 -16.19
N SER A 89 2.53 10.78 -16.65
CA SER A 89 3.22 10.31 -17.85
C SER A 89 4.61 10.88 -18.18
N THR A 90 5.62 10.00 -18.20
CA THR A 90 6.46 9.86 -19.40
C THR A 90 6.91 8.41 -19.54
N GLY A 91 6.16 7.69 -20.38
CA GLY A 91 6.76 6.64 -21.20
C GLY A 91 7.56 7.31 -22.33
N GLY A 92 8.76 6.80 -22.57
CA GLY A 92 9.70 7.23 -23.60
C GLY A 92 11.12 7.07 -23.04
N GLY A 93 11.92 6.05 -23.36
CA GLY A 93 12.03 5.37 -24.65
C GLY A 93 12.82 6.25 -25.62
N GLY A 94 14.16 6.19 -25.60
CA GLY A 94 14.99 6.72 -26.69
C GLY A 94 16.34 7.36 -26.30
N THR A 95 17.38 6.52 -26.33
CA THR A 95 18.72 6.74 -26.90
C THR A 95 19.53 8.01 -26.60
N LEU A 96 20.71 7.74 -26.01
CA LEU A 96 21.93 8.55 -25.99
C LEU A 96 22.37 9.01 -27.40
N GLN A 97 22.62 10.31 -27.56
CA GLN A 97 23.81 10.86 -28.24
C GLN A 97 24.25 12.14 -27.53
#